data_AF-A0A2D6S7N1-F1
#
_entry.id   AF-A0A2D6S7N1-F1
#
_cell.length_a   1.000
_cell.length_b   1.000
_cell.length_c   1.000
_cell.angle_alpha   90.00
_cell.angle_beta   90.00
_cell.angle_gamma   90.00
#
_symmetry.space_group_name_H-M   'P 1'
#
loop_
_entity.id
_entity.type
_entity.pdbx_description
1 polymer ?
#
loop_
_entity_poly.entity_id
_entity_poly.type
_entity_poly.pdbx_seq_one_letter_code
_entity_poly.pdbx_strand_id
1 'polypeptide(L)'
;MRKLLQNWYITHAAEKLEKKAKTYAQEIGVRPSRIKVKEFKSRWGSCSSSGEIIYNWKIIMSPNPIVDYVVVHELCHLGHQDHSKQY
;
A
#
# COMPACT_ATOMS: atom_id res chain seq x y z
N MET A 1 -11.80 13.57 20.67
CA MET A 1 -10.32 13.47 20.60
C MET A 1 -9.81 12.29 19.77
N ARG A 2 -10.09 11.02 20.11
CA ARG A 2 -9.51 9.84 19.43
C ARG A 2 -9.78 9.77 17.91
N LYS A 3 -11.00 10.10 17.46
CA LYS A 3 -11.36 10.11 16.03
C LYS A 3 -10.60 11.17 15.22
N LEU A 4 -10.32 12.33 15.80
CA LEU A 4 -9.57 13.39 15.12
C LEU A 4 -8.13 12.98 14.88
N LEU A 5 -7.49 12.40 15.89
CA LEU A 5 -6.13 11.86 15.77
C LEU A 5 -6.08 10.71 14.76
N GLN A 6 -7.05 9.80 14.80
CA GLN A 6 -7.13 8.71 13.83
C GLN A 6 -7.29 9.24 12.40
N ASN A 7 -8.19 10.21 12.18
CA ASN A 7 -8.38 10.81 10.86
C ASN A 7 -7.09 11.50 10.39
N TRP A 8 -6.39 12.20 11.28
CA TRP A 8 -5.09 12.79 10.97
C TRP A 8 -4.08 11.73 10.49
N TYR A 9 -3.98 10.59 11.20
CA TYR A 9 -3.13 9.47 10.76
C TYR A 9 -3.56 8.88 9.42
N ILE A 10 -4.86 8.72 9.17
CA ILE A 10 -5.37 8.18 7.91
C ILE A 10 -5.00 9.10 6.74
N THR A 11 -5.17 10.42 6.91
CA THR A 11 -4.79 11.40 5.88
C THR A 11 -3.30 11.36 5.60
N HIS A 12 -2.46 11.39 6.65
CA HIS A 12 -1.00 11.32 6.49
C HIS A 12 -0.56 9.98 5.88
N ALA A 13 -1.26 8.89 6.21
CA ALA A 13 -1.00 7.59 5.61
C ALA A 13 -1.32 7.61 4.13
N ALA A 14 -2.46 8.17 3.73
CA ALA A 14 -2.85 8.29 2.32
C ALA A 14 -1.78 9.04 1.52
N GLU A 15 -1.36 10.22 1.98
CA GLU A 15 -0.34 11.02 1.31
C GLU A 15 1.01 10.30 1.20
N LYS A 16 1.48 9.73 2.33
CA LYS A 16 2.79 9.05 2.37
C LYS A 16 2.81 7.80 1.51
N LEU A 17 1.77 6.98 1.59
CA LEU A 17 1.69 5.70 0.86
C LEU A 17 1.44 5.95 -0.62
N GLU A 18 0.60 6.91 -0.99
CA GLU A 18 0.41 7.29 -2.39
C GLU A 18 1.70 7.79 -3.02
N LYS A 19 2.45 8.66 -2.32
CA LYS A 19 3.75 9.15 -2.79
C LYS A 19 4.74 8.00 -3.03
N LYS A 20 4.94 7.14 -2.03
CA LYS A 20 5.84 5.98 -2.12
C LYS A 20 5.41 5.03 -3.24
N ALA A 21 4.12 4.70 -3.31
CA ALA A 21 3.60 3.80 -4.32
C ALA A 21 3.80 4.37 -5.74
N LYS A 22 3.61 5.69 -5.95
CA LYS A 22 3.90 6.32 -7.25
C LYS A 22 5.38 6.24 -7.62
N THR A 23 6.29 6.54 -6.68
CA THR A 23 7.73 6.45 -6.90
C THR A 23 8.15 5.04 -7.28
N TYR A 24 7.79 4.04 -6.46
CA TYR A 24 8.16 2.65 -6.74
C TYR A 24 7.45 2.09 -7.97
N ALA A 25 6.21 2.49 -8.26
CA ALA A 25 5.53 2.08 -9.48
C ALA A 25 6.28 2.53 -10.74
N GLN A 26 6.83 3.76 -10.72
CA GLN A 26 7.66 4.27 -11.80
C GLN A 26 8.98 3.49 -11.95
N GLU A 27 9.64 3.17 -10.84
CA GLU A 27 10.89 2.39 -10.84
C GLU A 27 10.67 0.95 -11.33
N ILE A 28 9.58 0.31 -10.92
CA ILE A 28 9.22 -1.08 -11.28
C ILE A 28 8.62 -1.14 -12.70
N GLY A 29 8.07 -0.03 -13.22
CA GLY A 29 7.42 0.02 -14.53
C GLY A 29 5.96 -0.47 -14.54
N VAL A 30 5.28 -0.44 -13.39
CA VAL A 30 3.85 -0.81 -13.25
C VAL A 30 2.96 0.43 -13.11
N ARG A 31 1.66 0.27 -13.37
CA ARG A 31 0.68 1.36 -13.24
C ARG A 31 -0.54 0.91 -12.43
N PRO A 32 -0.58 1.15 -11.10
CA PRO A 32 -1.80 0.91 -10.32
C PRO A 32 -2.94 1.77 -10.88
N SER A 33 -4.13 1.20 -10.99
CA SER A 33 -5.33 1.93 -11.42
C SER A 33 -5.82 2.89 -10.33
N ARG A 34 -5.66 2.49 -9.07
CA ARG A 34 -6.01 3.33 -7.91
C ARG A 34 -5.21 2.92 -6.68
N ILE A 35 -4.84 3.91 -5.87
CA ILE A 35 -4.23 3.70 -4.56
C ILE A 35 -5.21 4.21 -3.50
N LYS A 36 -5.49 3.39 -2.50
CA LYS A 36 -6.35 3.74 -1.36
C LYS A 36 -5.70 3.35 -0.05
N VAL A 37 -6.22 3.93 1.02
CA VAL A 37 -5.90 3.52 2.38
C VAL A 37 -7.19 3.19 3.12
N LYS A 38 -7.19 2.05 3.82
CA LYS A 38 -8.29 1.58 4.68
C LYS A 38 -7.73 0.97 5.95
N GLU A 39 -8.61 0.54 6.85
CA GLU A 39 -8.21 -0.28 7.99
C GLU A 39 -8.48 -1.76 7.67
N PHE A 40 -7.48 -2.61 7.85
CA PHE A 40 -7.62 -4.06 7.78
C PHE A 40 -7.35 -4.69 9.15
N LYS A 41 -7.96 -5.86 9.39
CA LYS A 41 -7.77 -6.61 10.63
C LYS A 41 -6.49 -7.46 10.63
N SER A 42 -6.12 -8.06 9.48
CA SER A 42 -5.07 -9.09 9.41
C SER A 42 -4.09 -8.94 8.24
N ARG A 43 -4.10 -7.80 7.53
CA ARG A 43 -3.19 -7.55 6.39
C ARG A 43 -2.71 -6.10 6.33
N TRP A 44 -1.56 -5.90 5.70
CA TRP A 44 -0.94 -4.59 5.51
C TRP A 44 -1.27 -3.95 4.16
N GLY A 45 -1.64 -4.77 3.18
CA GLY A 45 -2.05 -4.34 1.86
C GLY A 45 -2.93 -5.37 1.17
N SER A 46 -3.42 -4.99 0.00
CA SER A 46 -4.03 -5.90 -0.97
C SER A 46 -4.01 -5.26 -2.36
N CYS A 47 -3.72 -6.05 -3.37
CA CYS A 47 -3.88 -5.70 -4.79
C CYS A 47 -5.05 -6.47 -5.39
N SER A 48 -5.92 -5.78 -6.16
CA SER A 48 -6.97 -6.43 -6.95
C SER A 48 -6.47 -6.77 -8.36
N SER A 49 -7.17 -7.69 -9.03
CA SER A 49 -6.94 -8.00 -10.45
C SER A 49 -7.23 -6.81 -11.38
N SER A 50 -8.04 -5.84 -10.94
CA SER A 50 -8.28 -4.57 -11.64
C SER A 50 -7.19 -3.52 -11.41
N GLY A 51 -6.13 -3.87 -10.68
CA GLY A 51 -5.00 -3.01 -10.40
C GLY A 51 -5.22 -1.97 -9.30
N GLU A 52 -6.27 -2.12 -8.50
CA GLU A 52 -6.47 -1.29 -7.30
C GLU A 52 -5.61 -1.83 -6.16
N ILE A 53 -4.80 -0.96 -5.57
CA ILE A 53 -4.02 -1.25 -4.38
C ILE A 53 -4.63 -0.53 -3.18
N ILE A 54 -4.85 -1.28 -2.10
CA ILE A 54 -5.35 -0.76 -0.84
C ILE A 54 -4.33 -1.09 0.25
N TYR A 55 -3.85 -0.07 0.95
CA TYR A 55 -2.97 -0.23 2.09
C TYR A 55 -3.72 -0.09 3.42
N ASN A 56 -3.21 -0.74 4.46
CA ASN A 56 -3.66 -0.50 5.82
C ASN A 56 -3.02 0.78 6.36
N TRP A 57 -3.79 1.78 6.79
CA TRP A 57 -3.21 3.04 7.30
C TRP A 57 -2.23 2.82 8.44
N LYS A 58 -2.43 1.77 9.26
CA LYS A 58 -1.55 1.45 10.39
C LYS A 58 -0.11 1.12 9.98
N ILE A 59 0.14 0.77 8.72
CA ILE A 59 1.50 0.43 8.26
C ILE A 59 2.47 1.58 8.47
N ILE A 60 2.01 2.85 8.42
CA ILE A 60 2.89 4.01 8.59
C ILE A 60 3.49 4.16 9.99
N MET A 61 2.97 3.39 10.96
CA MET A 61 3.50 3.33 12.31
C MET A 61 4.72 2.39 12.40
N SER A 62 4.98 1.60 11.35
CA SER A 62 6.16 0.74 11.24
C SER A 62 7.38 1.53 10.76
N PRO A 63 8.60 1.02 10.97
CA PRO A 63 9.81 1.61 10.38
C PRO A 63 9.68 1.77 8.86
N ASN A 64 10.25 2.84 8.31
CA ASN A 64 10.17 3.14 6.86
C ASN A 64 10.54 1.94 5.96
N PRO A 65 11.58 1.13 6.24
CA PRO A 65 11.90 -0.03 5.41
C PRO A 65 10.76 -1.06 5.30
N ILE A 66 9.98 -1.23 6.37
CA ILE A 66 8.82 -2.13 6.39
C ILE A 66 7.68 -1.55 5.56
N VAL A 67 7.47 -0.23 5.63
CA VAL A 67 6.50 0.46 4.79
C VAL A 67 6.86 0.28 3.31
N ASP A 68 8.13 0.48 2.97
CA ASP A 68 8.64 0.36 1.60
C ASP A 68 8.50 -1.07 1.08
N TYR A 69 8.84 -2.05 1.91
CA TYR A 69 8.63 -3.46 1.58
C TYR A 69 7.16 -3.78 1.23
N VAL A 70 6.20 -3.35 2.06
CA VAL A 70 4.77 -3.60 1.79
C VAL A 70 4.31 -2.88 0.52
N VAL A 71 4.75 -1.64 0.30
CA VAL A 71 4.40 -0.90 -0.92
C VAL A 71 4.91 -1.61 -2.17
N VAL A 72 6.17 -2.03 -2.17
CA VAL A 72 6.76 -2.77 -3.29
C VAL A 72 6.08 -4.12 -3.48
N HIS A 73 5.79 -4.85 -2.39
CA HIS A 73 5.09 -6.13 -2.44
C HIS A 73 3.74 -6.02 -3.17
N GLU A 74 2.91 -5.03 -2.82
CA GLU A 74 1.62 -4.84 -3.47
C GLU A 74 1.74 -4.38 -4.93
N LEU A 75 2.77 -3.59 -5.26
CA LEU A 75 3.05 -3.20 -6.64
C LEU A 75 3.49 -4.38 -7.51
N CYS A 76 4.28 -5.31 -6.96
CA CYS A 76 4.72 -6.51 -7.68
C CYS A 76 3.54 -7.42 -8.07
N HIS A 77 2.47 -7.45 -7.27
CA HIS A 77 1.22 -8.16 -7.61
C HIS A 77 0.57 -7.64 -8.90
N LEU A 78 0.81 -6.38 -9.30
CA LEU A 78 0.29 -5.84 -10.55
C LEU A 78 0.95 -6.45 -11.79
N GLY A 79 2.27 -6.70 -11.71
CA GLY A 79 3.05 -7.26 -12.82
C GLY A 79 2.94 -8.79 -12.91
N HIS A 80 2.67 -9.44 -11.78
CA HIS A 80 2.57 -10.90 -11.68
C HIS A 80 1.28 -11.27 -10.94
N GLN A 81 0.15 -11.29 -11.66
CA GLN A 81 -1.14 -11.75 -11.11
C GLN A 81 -1.11 -13.25 -10.72
N ASP A 82 -0.09 -13.99 -11.13
CA ASP A 82 0.14 -15.38 -10.75
C ASP A 82 1.11 -15.48 -9.57
N HIS A 83 0.58 -15.43 -8.36
CA HIS A 83 1.27 -15.97 -7.18
C HIS A 83 1.11 -17.50 -7.10
N SER A 84 1.51 -18.20 -8.16
CA SER A 84 1.86 -19.62 -8.05
C SER A 84 3.15 -19.73 -7.23
N LYS A 85 3.00 -19.73 -5.90
CA LYS A 85 3.78 -20.56 -4.97
C LYS A 85 5.29 -20.68 -5.25
N GLN A 86 6.02 -19.57 -5.43
CA GLN A 86 7.48 -19.65 -5.54
C GLN A 86 8.32 -18.73 -4.66
N TYR A 87 7.74 -17.98 -3.72
CA TYR A 87 8.49 -17.36 -2.62
C TYR A 87 7.64 -17.30 -1.35
#